data_AF-A0A4R1I2Q6-F1
#
_entry.id   AF-A0A4R1I2Q6-F1
#
_cell.length_a   1.000
_cell.length_b   1.000
_cell.length_c   1.000
_cell.angle_alpha   90.00
_cell.angle_beta   90.00
_cell.angle_gamma   90.00
#
_symmetry.space_group_name_H-M   'P 1'
#
loop_
_entity.id
_entity.type
_entity.pdbx_description
1 polymer ?
#
loop_
_entity_poly.entity_id
_entity_poly.type
_entity_poly.pdbx_seq_one_letter_code
_entity_poly.pdbx_strand_id
1 'polypeptide(L)'
;MTALGRADLVLGAFDAEHPDLSLAGLTARTGLPRTTVFRIASNMLAVGWLVRRNGRYRVGDRLSELASTTRPHARMRAGVRPWRPERSRPAACRWTGGS
;
A
#
# COMPACT_ATOMS: atom_id res chain seq x y z
N MET A 1 -2.47 -1.71 15.50
CA MET A 1 -2.27 -2.26 14.14
C MET A 1 -1.33 -3.46 14.22
N THR A 2 -1.80 -4.64 13.83
CA THR A 2 -1.10 -5.93 13.98
C THR A 2 0.01 -6.11 12.94
N ALA A 3 0.93 -7.05 13.17
CA ALA A 3 2.03 -7.35 12.23
C ALA A 3 1.51 -7.82 10.86
N LEU A 4 0.46 -8.65 10.85
CA LEU A 4 -0.23 -9.10 9.65
C LEU A 4 -0.83 -7.95 8.83
N GLY A 5 -1.46 -6.96 9.48
CA GLY A 5 -2.03 -5.82 8.75
C GLY A 5 -0.97 -4.96 8.05
N ARG A 6 0.24 -4.84 8.62
CA ARG A 6 1.33 -4.14 7.95
C ARG A 6 1.95 -4.98 6.84
N ALA A 7 1.98 -6.30 6.99
CA ALA A 7 2.43 -7.21 5.95
C ALA A 7 1.50 -7.15 4.72
N ASP A 8 0.19 -7.12 4.93
CA ASP A 8 -0.80 -6.95 3.86
C ASP A 8 -0.58 -5.65 3.07
N LEU A 9 -0.29 -4.52 3.75
CA LEU A 9 0.04 -3.26 3.07
C LEU A 9 1.29 -3.36 2.21
N VAL A 10 2.36 -4.00 2.71
CA VAL A 10 3.62 -4.16 1.96
C VAL A 10 3.41 -5.04 0.73
N LEU A 11 2.65 -6.14 0.86
CA LEU A 11 2.33 -7.01 -0.27
C LEU A 11 1.39 -6.33 -1.27
N GLY A 12 0.39 -5.59 -0.80
CA GLY A 12 -0.51 -4.79 -1.62
C GLY A 12 0.14 -3.59 -2.28
N ALA A 13 1.38 -3.24 -1.90
CA ALA A 13 2.17 -2.24 -2.60
C ALA A 13 2.80 -2.78 -3.89
N PHE A 14 2.77 -4.07 -4.19
CA PHE A 14 3.23 -4.60 -5.47
C PHE A 14 2.06 -4.71 -6.46
N ASP A 15 2.27 -4.34 -7.72
CA ASP A 15 1.30 -4.48 -8.80
C ASP A 15 2.00 -4.81 -10.13
N ALA A 16 1.21 -5.00 -11.19
CA ALA A 16 1.72 -5.35 -12.52
C ALA A 16 2.64 -4.26 -13.11
N GLU A 17 2.41 -3.00 -12.76
CA GLU A 17 3.20 -1.85 -13.23
C GLU A 17 4.52 -1.70 -12.44
N HIS A 18 4.53 -2.16 -11.18
CA HIS A 18 5.66 -2.06 -10.27
C HIS A 18 6.00 -3.42 -9.63
N PRO A 19 6.47 -4.39 -10.43
CA PRO A 19 6.86 -5.70 -9.93
C PRO A 19 8.13 -5.65 -9.07
N ASP A 20 8.94 -4.59 -9.19
CA ASP A 20 10.11 -4.32 -8.36
C ASP A 20 10.08 -2.93 -7.72
N LEU A 21 10.19 -2.90 -6.40
CA LEU A 21 10.13 -1.67 -5.61
C LEU A 21 11.37 -1.48 -4.76
N SER A 22 11.88 -0.26 -4.74
CA SER A 22 12.90 0.14 -3.78
C SER A 22 12.28 0.29 -2.38
N LEU A 23 13.12 0.35 -1.34
CA LEU A 23 12.64 0.65 0.01
C LEU A 23 11.86 1.98 0.07
N ALA A 24 12.32 2.98 -0.68
CA ALA A 24 11.66 4.28 -0.78
C ALA A 24 10.29 4.17 -1.47
N GLY A 25 10.18 3.37 -2.54
CA GLY A 25 8.91 3.10 -3.21
C GLY A 25 7.91 2.40 -2.29
N LEU A 26 8.36 1.42 -1.51
CA LEU A 26 7.51 0.75 -0.52
C LEU A 26 7.05 1.71 0.58
N THR A 27 7.94 2.55 1.13
CA THR A 27 7.56 3.56 2.13
C THR A 27 6.54 4.55 1.56
N ALA A 28 6.76 5.06 0.35
CA ALA A 28 5.84 6.00 -0.29
C ALA A 28 4.46 5.39 -0.53
N ARG A 29 4.39 4.13 -0.97
CA ARG A 29 3.11 3.46 -1.29
C ARG A 29 2.36 2.96 -0.06
N THR A 30 3.07 2.52 0.98
CA THR A 30 2.46 1.99 2.20
C THR A 30 2.12 3.07 3.22
N GLY A 31 2.75 4.25 3.12
CA GLY A 31 2.64 5.32 4.12
C GLY A 31 3.27 4.96 5.47
N LEU A 32 3.98 3.84 5.56
CA LEU A 32 4.60 3.36 6.79
C LEU A 32 6.00 3.97 6.97
N PRO A 33 6.47 4.16 8.22
CA PRO A 33 7.83 4.60 8.48
C PRO A 33 8.87 3.66 7.85
N ARG A 34 9.95 4.23 7.30
CA ARG A 34 11.02 3.48 6.60
C ARG A 34 11.57 2.31 7.41
N THR A 35 11.78 2.50 8.71
CA THR A 35 12.27 1.46 9.63
C THR A 35 11.27 0.31 9.80
N THR A 36 9.97 0.62 9.83
CA THR A 36 8.90 -0.37 9.90
C THR A 36 8.82 -1.19 8.61
N VAL A 37 8.86 -0.53 7.46
CA VAL A 37 8.88 -1.20 6.15
C VAL A 37 10.10 -2.09 6.02
N PHE A 38 11.28 -1.59 6.38
CA PHE A 38 12.52 -2.36 6.31
C PHE A 38 12.44 -3.63 7.17
N ARG A 39 11.97 -3.52 8.41
CA ARG A 39 11.84 -4.67 9.32
C ARG A 39 10.85 -5.71 8.80
N ILE A 40 9.69 -5.27 8.29
CA ILE A 40 8.67 -6.17 7.73
C ILE A 40 9.18 -6.85 6.46
N ALA A 41 9.77 -6.08 5.55
CA ALA A 41 10.34 -6.61 4.33
C ALA A 41 11.48 -7.60 4.63
N SER A 42 12.30 -7.35 5.65
CA SER A 42 13.34 -8.28 6.11
C SER A 42 12.75 -9.60 6.63
N ASN A 43 11.67 -9.54 7.42
CA ASN A 43 10.98 -10.73 7.88
C ASN A 43 10.39 -11.53 6.70
N MET A 44 9.83 -10.83 5.71
CA MET A 44 9.30 -11.45 4.49
C MET A 44 10.39 -12.07 3.60
N LEU A 45 11.57 -11.44 3.54
CA LEU A 45 12.74 -12.01 2.88
C LEU A 45 13.17 -13.31 3.57
N ALA A 46 13.20 -13.34 4.90
CA ALA A 46 13.61 -14.51 5.68
C ALA A 46 12.69 -15.73 5.45
N VAL A 47 11.39 -15.51 5.25
CA VAL A 47 10.43 -16.59 4.94
C VAL A 47 10.31 -16.87 3.43
N GLY A 48 10.99 -16.10 2.57
CA GLY A 48 10.98 -16.26 1.12
C GLY A 48 9.74 -15.71 0.41
N TRP A 49 8.93 -14.88 1.08
CA TRP A 49 7.78 -14.20 0.46
C TRP A 49 8.21 -13.03 -0.43
N LEU A 50 9.31 -12.40 -0.07
CA LEU A 50 9.98 -11.42 -0.92
C LEU A 50 11.35 -11.94 -1.30
N VAL A 51 11.89 -11.41 -2.40
CA VAL A 51 13.27 -11.55 -2.80
C VAL A 51 13.87 -10.18 -3.07
N ARG A 52 15.17 -10.03 -2.82
CA ARG A 52 15.90 -8.79 -3.10
C ARG A 52 16.83 -8.98 -4.28
N ARG A 53 16.63 -8.23 -5.36
CA ARG A 53 17.51 -8.20 -6.54
C ARG A 53 17.89 -6.76 -6.86
N ASN A 54 19.18 -6.51 -7.06
CA ASN A 54 19.74 -5.18 -7.38
C ASN A 54 19.27 -4.08 -6.40
N GLY A 55 19.18 -4.42 -5.11
CA GLY A 55 18.72 -3.49 -4.07
C GLY A 55 17.20 -3.24 -4.03
N ARG A 56 16.42 -3.81 -4.96
CA ARG A 56 14.95 -3.72 -5.00
C ARG A 56 14.30 -5.00 -4.48
N TYR A 57 13.12 -4.85 -3.89
CA TYR A 57 12.27 -5.93 -3.42
C TYR A 57 11.33 -6.36 -4.54
N ARG A 58 11.09 -7.66 -4.65
CA ARG A 58 10.13 -8.29 -5.56
C ARG A 58 9.38 -9.39 -4.81
N VAL A 59 8.21 -9.76 -5.31
CA VAL A 59 7.50 -10.95 -4.83
C VAL A 59 8.35 -12.19 -5.13
N GLY A 60 8.57 -13.01 -4.10
CA GLY A 60 9.37 -14.25 -4.20
C GLY A 60 8.55 -15.42 -4.73
N ASP A 61 9.25 -16.41 -5.29
CA ASP A 61 8.64 -17.58 -5.94
C ASP A 61 7.73 -18.36 -5.00
N ARG A 62 8.07 -18.45 -3.71
CA ARG A 62 7.23 -19.11 -2.68
C ARG A 62 5.84 -18.49 -2.56
N LEU A 63 5.73 -17.16 -2.65
CA LEU A 63 4.42 -16.49 -2.59
C LEU A 63 3.65 -16.67 -3.90
N SER A 64 4.35 -16.66 -5.03
CA SER A 64 3.77 -16.94 -6.35
C SER A 64 3.24 -18.37 -6.44
N GLU A 65 3.96 -19.35 -5.90
CA GLU A 65 3.56 -20.75 -5.84
C GLU A 65 2.27 -20.92 -5.00
N LEU A 66 2.24 -20.31 -3.81
CA LEU A 66 1.05 -20.26 -2.96
C LEU A 66 -0.14 -19.57 -3.65
N ALA A 67 0.10 -18.46 -4.36
CA ALA A 67 -0.94 -17.76 -5.12
C ALA A 67 -1.45 -18.58 -6.30
N SER A 68 -0.56 -19.27 -7.02
CA SER A 68 -0.90 -20.11 -8.19
C SER A 68 -1.70 -21.36 -7.83
N THR A 69 -1.59 -21.83 -6.58
CA THR A 69 -2.42 -22.92 -6.03
C THR A 69 -3.90 -22.50 -5.94
N THR A 70 -4.17 -21.20 -5.91
CA THR A 70 -5.53 -20.66 -5.85
C THR A 70 -5.93 -20.16 -7.24
N ARG A 71 -7.02 -20.69 -7.82
CA ARG A 71 -7.63 -20.07 -9.03
C ARG A 71 -7.89 -18.59 -8.72
N PRO A 72 -7.32 -17.63 -9.48
CA PRO A 72 -7.45 -16.22 -9.13
C PRO A 72 -8.91 -15.79 -9.15
N HIS A 73 -9.50 -15.53 -7.99
CA HIS A 73 -10.63 -14.61 -7.93
C HIS A 73 -10.02 -13.23 -8.20
N ALA A 74 -10.08 -12.77 -9.45
CA ALA A 74 -9.62 -11.46 -9.85
C ALA A 74 -10.38 -10.39 -9.06
N ARG A 75 -9.92 -10.08 -7.85
CA ARG A 75 -10.33 -8.87 -7.13
C ARG A 75 -9.58 -7.72 -7.74
N MET A 76 -10.13 -7.24 -8.85
CA MET A 76 -9.96 -5.90 -9.37
C MET A 76 -10.30 -4.94 -8.21
N ARG A 77 -9.27 -4.45 -7.51
CA ARG A 77 -9.47 -3.45 -6.45
C ARG A 77 -9.81 -2.14 -7.14
N ALA A 78 -11.09 -1.77 -7.12
CA ALA A 78 -11.52 -0.41 -7.36
C ALA A 78 -10.66 0.51 -6.49
N GLY A 79 -10.03 1.51 -7.13
CA GLY A 79 -9.15 2.44 -6.46
C GLY A 79 -9.83 3.05 -5.24
N VAL A 80 -9.23 2.85 -4.07
CA VAL A 80 -9.57 3.63 -2.89
C VAL A 80 -9.17 5.07 -3.20
N ARG A 81 -10.13 5.89 -3.61
CA ARG A 81 -9.94 7.32 -3.75
C ARG A 81 -9.55 7.88 -2.37
N PRO A 82 -8.50 8.70 -2.27
CA PRO A 82 -8.16 9.34 -1.01
C PRO A 82 -9.35 10.18 -0.54
N TRP A 83 -9.72 10.01 0.74
CA TRP A 83 -10.67 10.89 1.39
C TRP A 83 -10.15 12.33 1.32
N ARG A 84 -10.87 13.19 0.60
CA ARG A 84 -10.66 14.64 0.60
C ARG A 84 -11.62 15.23 1.62
N PRO A 85 -11.14 15.83 2.73
CA PRO A 85 -12.03 16.66 3.54
C PRO A 85 -12.53 17.82 2.69
N GLU A 86 -13.86 17.92 2.57
CA GLU A 86 -14.54 19.07 2.00
C GLU A 86 -14.11 20.31 2.79
N ARG A 87 -13.45 21.26 2.12
CA ARG A 87 -13.07 22.53 2.73
C ARG A 87 -14.31 23.42 2.68
N SER A 88 -15.16 23.31 3.69
CA SER A 88 -16.23 24.27 3.97
C SER A 88 -15.67 25.69 3.88
N ARG A 89 -16.05 26.41 2.81
CA ARG A 89 -15.88 27.86 2.73
C ARG A 89 -16.92 28.49 3.66
N PRO A 90 -16.57 29.50 4.48
CA PRO A 90 -17.53 30.13 5.36
C PRO A 90 -18.65 30.76 4.52
N ALA A 91 -19.90 30.42 4.84
CA ALA A 91 -21.06 31.14 4.36
C ALA A 91 -20.94 32.58 4.90
N ALA A 92 -20.57 33.50 4.02
CA ALA A 92 -20.70 34.92 4.29
C ALA A 92 -22.18 35.19 4.60
N CYS A 93 -22.43 35.67 5.81
CA CYS A 93 -23.69 36.26 6.23
C CYS A 93 -24.12 37.30 5.20
N ARG A 94 -25.09 36.98 4.35
CA ARG A 94 -25.85 37.99 3.62
C ARG A 94 -27.02 38.40 4.53
N TRP A 95 -26.71 39.31 5.44
CA TRP A 95 -27.72 40.09 6.14
C TRP A 95 -28.36 41.02 5.11
N THR A 96 -29.66 40.89 4.88
CA THR A 96 -30.47 41.98 4.31
C THR A 96 -31.60 42.23 5.28
N GLY A 97 -31.41 43.21 6.17
CA GLY A 97 -32.52 44.02 6.67
C GLY A 97 -33.25 44.62 5.46
N GLY A 98 -34.57 44.77 5.49
CA GLY A 98 -35.28 45.46 6.54
C GLY A 98 -35.52 46.87 6.04
N SER A 99 -36.58 47.02 5.26
CA SER A 99 -37.38 48.23 4.98
C SER A 99 -38.64 47.78 4.24
#